data_AF-A0A8I2YR20-F1
#
_entry.id   AF-A0A8I2YR20-F1
#
_cell.length_a   1.000
_cell.length_b   1.000
_cell.length_c   1.000
_cell.angle_alpha   90.00
_cell.angle_beta   90.00
_cell.angle_gamma   90.00
#
_symmetry.space_group_name_H-M   'P 1'
#
loop_
_entity.id
_entity.type
_entity.pdbx_description
1 polymer ?
#
loop_
_entity_poly.entity_id
_entity_poly.type
_entity_poly.pdbx_seq_one_letter_code
_entity_poly.pdbx_strand_id
1 'polypeptide(L)'
;MCSPHIDLEPLGVELSTSRPGNPFYPYPNESLMHLGNWYWIKGAQKSKENFKELLDIVGDPAFSPSAVSETAWGAIDQQLGRNQFDGYIPEWLGEDDGWKCSSVTISVLFHSQSRSPGAKKQHN
;
A
#
# COMPACT_ATOMS: atom_id res chain seq x y z
N MET A 1 39.20 -25.87 -5.03
CA MET A 1 39.10 -27.07 -4.18
C MET A 1 37.64 -27.23 -3.78
N CYS A 2 37.08 -28.42 -4.00
CA CYS A 2 35.68 -28.76 -3.81
C CYS A 2 35.41 -29.30 -2.40
N SER A 3 34.34 -28.79 -1.78
CA SER A 3 33.34 -29.42 -0.89
C SER A 3 33.79 -30.14 0.41
N PRO A 4 32.88 -30.26 1.40
CA PRO A 4 31.91 -31.34 1.31
C PRO A 4 30.44 -30.92 1.45
N HIS A 5 29.67 -31.64 0.64
CA HIS A 5 28.24 -31.88 0.59
C HIS A 5 27.73 -32.52 1.90
N ILE A 6 26.67 -31.95 2.47
CA ILE A 6 25.81 -32.64 3.44
C ILE A 6 24.39 -32.57 2.88
N ASP A 7 23.93 -33.72 2.40
CA ASP A 7 22.57 -34.01 2.01
C ASP A 7 21.86 -34.55 3.25
N LEU A 8 20.74 -33.94 3.65
CA LEU A 8 19.76 -34.52 4.59
C LEU A 8 18.47 -33.69 4.55
N GLU A 9 17.62 -34.03 3.60
CA GLU A 9 16.16 -34.15 3.78
C GLU A 9 15.85 -35.67 3.63
N PRO A 10 14.71 -36.23 4.09
CA PRO A 10 13.45 -35.53 4.25
C PRO A 10 12.54 -35.95 5.44
N LEU A 11 11.42 -35.21 5.51
CA LEU A 11 10.11 -35.55 6.10
C LEU A 11 9.80 -34.94 7.47
N GLY A 12 9.39 -33.67 7.43
CA GLY A 12 8.42 -33.09 8.36
C GLY A 12 7.37 -32.31 7.58
N VAL A 13 6.23 -32.93 7.28
CA VAL A 13 5.01 -32.20 6.90
C VAL A 13 4.63 -31.30 8.08
N GLU A 14 4.74 -29.99 7.91
CA GLU A 14 3.98 -29.01 8.68
C GLU A 14 3.18 -28.18 7.69
N LEU A 15 1.98 -28.70 7.42
CA LEU A 15 0.89 -27.97 6.83
C LEU A 15 0.59 -26.74 7.72
N SER A 16 1.07 -25.57 7.34
CA SER A 16 0.29 -24.36 7.60
C SER A 16 -0.22 -23.86 6.25
N THR A 17 -1.40 -24.37 5.91
CA THR A 17 -2.47 -23.64 5.24
C THR A 17 -2.11 -22.16 5.17
N SER A 18 -1.97 -21.61 3.95
CA SER A 18 -2.03 -20.17 3.75
C SER A 18 -3.29 -19.71 4.47
N ARG A 19 -3.14 -19.21 5.70
CA ARG A 19 -4.21 -18.59 6.46
C ARG A 19 -4.82 -17.63 5.44
N PRO A 20 -6.13 -17.68 5.12
CA PRO A 20 -6.69 -16.65 4.27
C PRO A 20 -6.33 -15.36 4.97
N GLY A 21 -5.34 -14.65 4.41
CA GLY A 21 -4.86 -13.42 4.99
C GLY A 21 -6.06 -12.53 5.08
N ASN A 22 -6.19 -11.79 6.18
CA ASN A 22 -7.22 -10.78 6.24
C ASN A 22 -7.06 -9.87 5.00
N PRO A 23 -8.00 -9.90 4.03
CA PRO A 23 -7.82 -9.19 2.76
C PRO A 23 -7.88 -7.67 2.97
N PHE A 24 -8.36 -7.24 4.14
CA PHE A 24 -8.47 -5.85 4.55
C PHE A 24 -7.30 -5.40 5.42
N TYR A 25 -6.29 -6.26 5.65
CA TYR A 25 -5.15 -5.93 6.49
C TYR A 25 -4.54 -4.56 6.10
N PRO A 26 -4.33 -3.64 7.05
CA PRO A 26 -4.33 -3.83 8.52
C PRO A 26 -5.70 -3.75 9.21
N TYR A 27 -6.78 -3.42 8.49
CA TYR A 27 -8.10 -3.28 9.07
C TYR A 27 -8.71 -4.64 9.44
N PRO A 28 -9.32 -4.81 10.62
CA PRO A 28 -9.91 -6.08 11.05
C PRO A 28 -11.05 -6.62 10.17
N ASN A 29 -11.76 -5.73 9.47
CA ASN A 29 -12.86 -6.08 8.58
C ASN A 29 -13.06 -5.00 7.50
N GLU A 30 -13.98 -5.28 6.58
CA GLU A 30 -14.29 -4.42 5.43
C GLU A 30 -14.85 -3.05 5.84
N SER A 31 -15.79 -2.99 6.79
CA SER A 31 -16.41 -1.73 7.22
C SER A 31 -15.39 -0.75 7.80
N LEU A 32 -14.42 -1.26 8.57
CA LEU A 32 -13.32 -0.46 9.13
C LEU A 32 -12.36 0.00 8.04
N MET A 33 -12.09 -0.82 7.03
CA MET A 33 -11.30 -0.43 5.87
C MET A 33 -11.97 0.71 5.10
N HIS A 34 -13.27 0.62 4.80
CA HIS A 34 -14.01 1.68 4.11
C HIS A 34 -14.00 2.99 4.91
N LEU A 35 -14.19 2.90 6.23
CA LEU A 35 -14.16 4.06 7.11
C LEU A 35 -12.77 4.72 7.16
N GLY A 36 -11.71 3.93 7.31
CA GLY A 36 -10.32 4.41 7.27
C GLY A 36 -9.95 5.01 5.92
N ASN A 37 -10.37 4.38 4.83
CA ASN A 37 -10.18 4.87 3.46
C ASN A 37 -10.86 6.23 3.24
N TRP A 38 -12.10 6.38 3.72
CA TRP A 38 -12.81 7.66 3.68
C TRP A 38 -12.07 8.76 4.46
N TYR A 39 -11.46 8.42 5.59
CA TYR A 39 -10.64 9.35 6.37
C TYR A 39 -9.38 9.79 5.63
N TRP A 40 -8.57 8.84 5.14
CA TRP A 40 -7.27 9.07 4.51
C TRP A 40 -7.37 9.74 3.13
N ILE A 41 -8.23 9.24 2.22
CA ILE A 41 -8.21 9.67 0.81
C ILE A 41 -8.90 11.02 0.60
N LYS A 42 -9.96 11.30 1.35
CA LYS A 42 -10.85 12.43 1.03
C LYS A 42 -10.36 13.78 1.59
N GLY A 43 -9.16 13.82 2.18
CA GLY A 43 -8.50 15.04 2.66
C GLY A 43 -9.29 15.81 3.73
N ALA A 44 -8.79 16.98 4.13
CA ALA A 44 -9.42 17.83 5.14
C ALA A 44 -10.70 18.53 4.65
N GLN A 45 -10.83 18.75 3.33
CA GLN A 45 -11.97 19.43 2.71
C GLN A 45 -12.96 18.40 2.15
N LYS A 46 -13.99 18.07 2.93
CA LYS A 46 -15.00 17.06 2.56
C LYS A 46 -16.24 17.72 1.92
N SER A 47 -16.63 17.25 0.74
CA SER A 47 -17.84 17.72 0.04
C SER A 47 -19.11 17.05 0.58
N LYS A 48 -20.27 17.52 0.10
CA LYS A 48 -21.57 16.89 0.39
C LYS A 48 -21.64 15.45 -0.14
N GLU A 49 -20.96 15.18 -1.24
CA GLU A 49 -20.86 13.84 -1.84
C GLU A 49 -20.05 12.92 -0.92
N ASN A 50 -18.93 13.39 -0.38
CA ASN A 50 -18.15 12.62 0.60
C ASN A 50 -18.96 12.35 1.88
N PHE A 51 -19.85 13.26 2.28
CA PHE A 51 -20.74 13.00 3.41
C PHE A 51 -21.76 11.90 3.10
N LYS A 52 -22.30 11.84 1.87
CA LYS A 52 -23.18 10.72 1.46
C LYS A 52 -22.45 9.39 1.46
N GLU A 53 -21.22 9.34 0.95
CA GLU A 53 -20.37 8.14 1.01
C GLU A 53 -20.19 7.67 2.47
N LEU A 54 -19.97 8.59 3.41
CA LEU A 54 -19.89 8.24 4.83
C LEU A 54 -21.20 7.64 5.33
N LEU A 55 -22.34 8.22 4.96
CA LEU A 55 -23.66 7.70 5.35
C LEU A 55 -23.91 6.30 4.81
N ASP A 56 -23.46 6.02 3.59
CA ASP A 56 -23.58 4.68 2.99
C ASP A 56 -22.71 3.66 3.76
N ILE A 57 -21.51 4.05 4.20
CA ILE A 57 -20.63 3.20 5.02
C ILE A 57 -21.25 2.91 6.39
N VAL A 58 -21.73 3.94 7.11
CA VAL A 58 -22.29 3.75 8.47
C VAL A 58 -23.71 3.15 8.45
N GLY A 59 -24.42 3.27 7.33
CA GLY A 59 -25.73 2.69 7.11
C GLY A 59 -25.70 1.23 6.66
N ASP A 60 -24.51 0.70 6.35
CA ASP A 60 -24.36 -0.70 5.94
C ASP A 60 -24.78 -1.66 7.07
N PRO A 61 -25.57 -2.71 6.81
CA PRO A 61 -26.03 -3.64 7.83
C PRO A 61 -24.91 -4.43 8.54
N ALA A 62 -23.74 -4.57 7.91
CA ALA A 62 -22.56 -5.20 8.51
C ALA A 62 -21.70 -4.19 9.29
N PHE A 63 -22.02 -2.89 9.25
CA PHE A 63 -21.35 -1.88 10.04
C PHE A 63 -21.58 -2.12 11.54
N SER A 64 -20.48 -2.20 12.28
CA SER A 64 -20.50 -2.43 13.72
C SER A 64 -19.92 -1.22 14.46
N PRO A 65 -20.76 -0.45 15.17
CA PRO A 65 -20.28 0.67 15.99
C PRO A 65 -19.30 0.23 17.09
N SER A 66 -19.51 -0.96 17.67
CA SER A 66 -18.61 -1.51 18.69
C SER A 66 -17.24 -1.82 18.09
N ALA A 67 -17.18 -2.42 16.90
CA ALA A 67 -15.93 -2.69 16.21
C ALA A 67 -15.15 -1.39 15.92
N VAL A 68 -15.84 -0.30 15.56
CA VAL A 68 -15.20 1.01 15.36
C VAL A 68 -14.57 1.53 16.65
N SER A 69 -15.28 1.43 17.77
CA SER A 69 -14.76 1.92 19.06
C SER A 69 -13.60 1.08 19.63
N GLU A 70 -13.59 -0.22 19.36
CA GLU A 70 -12.57 -1.16 19.84
C GLU A 70 -11.32 -1.18 18.95
N THR A 71 -11.41 -0.60 17.76
CA THR A 71 -10.30 -0.58 16.80
C THR A 71 -9.18 0.34 17.28
N ALA A 72 -7.95 -0.19 17.29
CA ALA A 72 -6.75 0.57 17.59
C ALA A 72 -6.32 1.44 16.39
N TRP A 73 -7.08 2.50 16.10
CA TRP A 73 -6.86 3.38 14.94
C TRP A 73 -5.43 3.91 14.85
N GLY A 74 -4.84 4.34 15.96
CA GLY A 74 -3.45 4.82 15.96
C GLY A 74 -2.41 3.76 15.56
N ALA A 75 -2.67 2.47 15.86
CA ALA A 75 -1.79 1.39 15.42
C ALA A 75 -1.94 1.13 13.91
N ILE A 76 -3.17 1.22 13.38
CA ILE A 76 -3.44 1.14 11.94
C ILE A 76 -2.79 2.32 11.22
N ASP A 77 -2.96 3.55 11.70
CA ASP A 77 -2.38 4.75 11.10
C ASP A 77 -0.85 4.71 11.13
N GLN A 78 -0.26 4.29 12.26
CA GLN A 78 1.18 4.07 12.36
C GLN A 78 1.65 3.01 11.35
N GLN A 79 0.87 1.95 11.17
CA GLN A 79 1.23 0.89 10.25
C GLN A 79 1.10 1.31 8.79
N LEU A 80 0.10 2.12 8.44
CA LEU A 80 -0.08 2.65 7.10
C LEU A 80 0.94 3.74 6.77
N GLY A 81 1.32 4.57 7.75
CA GLY A 81 2.32 5.63 7.60
C GLY A 81 3.78 5.15 7.68
N ARG A 82 4.03 3.85 7.87
CA ARG A 82 5.39 3.28 7.94
C ARG A 82 6.06 3.30 6.57
N ASN A 83 7.19 4.00 6.48
CA ASN A 83 8.01 4.11 5.27
C ASN A 83 9.45 3.64 5.53
N GLN A 84 10.23 3.42 4.47
CA GLN A 84 11.55 2.75 4.53
C GLN A 84 12.74 3.72 4.60
N PHE A 85 12.49 5.03 4.76
CA PHE A 85 13.48 6.09 4.51
C PHE A 85 14.00 6.75 5.79
N ASP A 86 14.22 5.94 6.82
CA ASP A 86 14.64 6.41 8.14
C ASP A 86 16.14 6.75 8.10
N GLY A 87 16.52 7.89 7.52
CA GLY A 87 17.88 8.44 7.65
C GLY A 87 18.36 9.42 6.58
N TYR A 88 17.94 9.30 5.31
CA TYR A 88 18.26 10.30 4.28
C TYR A 88 17.19 10.31 3.18
N ILE A 89 16.45 11.41 3.12
CA ILE A 89 15.39 11.70 2.16
C ILE A 89 15.85 12.90 1.33
N PRO A 90 15.99 12.79 0.01
CA PRO A 90 16.29 13.94 -0.85
C PRO A 90 15.21 15.04 -0.71
N GLU A 91 15.56 16.32 -0.72
CA GLU A 91 14.61 17.43 -0.47
C GLU A 91 13.37 17.44 -1.38
N TRP A 92 13.48 16.98 -2.63
CA TRP A 92 12.36 16.83 -3.57
C TRP A 92 11.44 15.63 -3.29
N LEU A 93 11.85 14.74 -2.39
CA LEU A 93 11.08 13.64 -1.83
C LEU A 93 10.55 14.07 -0.44
N GLY A 94 10.40 15.38 -0.25
CA GLY A 94 9.99 15.99 0.99
C GLY A 94 8.65 15.45 1.48
N GLU A 95 8.61 15.20 2.78
CA GLU A 95 7.47 15.21 3.70
C GLU A 95 6.08 14.77 3.22
N ASP A 96 5.93 13.88 2.22
CA ASP A 96 4.66 13.16 2.06
C ASP A 96 4.79 11.88 1.22
N ASP A 97 3.92 10.91 1.52
CA ASP A 97 3.45 9.85 0.60
C ASP A 97 4.24 8.54 0.35
N GLY A 98 5.08 8.04 1.24
CA GLY A 98 5.41 6.59 1.29
C GLY A 98 5.81 5.84 -0.01
N TRP A 99 6.41 6.54 -0.96
CA TRP A 99 6.77 6.01 -2.28
C TRP A 99 7.97 5.06 -2.23
N LYS A 100 7.91 3.88 -2.87
CA LYS A 100 9.07 2.98 -3.03
C LYS A 100 9.82 3.29 -4.32
N CYS A 101 11.13 3.50 -4.24
CA CYS A 101 11.98 3.67 -5.41
C CYS A 101 12.24 2.31 -6.09
N SER A 102 11.97 2.23 -7.39
CA SER A 102 12.43 1.13 -8.24
C SER A 102 13.02 1.70 -9.52
N SER A 103 14.08 1.07 -10.04
CA SER A 103 14.65 1.50 -11.31
C SER A 103 13.68 1.15 -12.44
N VAL A 104 13.26 2.15 -13.18
CA VAL A 104 12.37 2.00 -14.34
C VAL A 104 13.03 2.61 -15.58
N THR A 105 13.00 1.89 -16.70
CA THR A 105 13.45 2.40 -17.99
C THR A 105 12.23 2.78 -18.82
N ILE A 106 12.10 4.05 -19.17
CA ILE A 106 10.98 4.53 -19.99
C ILE A 106 11.49 4.81 -21.41
N SER A 107 10.75 4.34 -22.40
CA SER A 107 10.99 4.65 -23.81
C SER A 107 10.12 5.83 -24.22
N VAL A 108 10.72 7.00 -24.42
CA VAL A 108 10.02 8.22 -24.81
C VAL A 108 10.05 8.36 -26.32
N LEU A 109 8.87 8.46 -26.94
CA LEU A 109 8.74 8.71 -28.38
C LEU A 109 8.90 10.20 -28.67
N PHE A 110 9.91 10.54 -29.46
CA PHE A 110 10.12 11.90 -29.95
C PHE A 110 9.40 12.10 -31.29
N HIS A 111 8.65 13.20 -31.38
CA HIS A 111 7.85 13.53 -32.56
C HIS A 111 8.70 13.65 -33.84
N SER A 112 8.09 13.43 -35.01
CA SER A 112 8.76 13.40 -36.31
C SER A 112 9.49 14.70 -36.69
N GLN A 113 9.08 15.85 -36.12
CA GLN A 113 9.69 17.15 -36.38
C GLN A 113 10.83 17.49 -35.41
N SER A 114 11.25 16.55 -34.56
CA SER A 114 12.28 16.77 -33.54
C SER A 114 13.64 16.68 -34.22
N ARG A 115 14.66 17.34 -33.67
CA ARG A 115 16.05 17.16 -34.13
C ARG A 115 16.50 15.69 -34.09
N SER A 116 15.83 14.85 -33.31
CA SER A 116 16.08 13.40 -33.27
C SER A 116 14.79 12.62 -32.99
N PRO A 117 14.02 12.31 -34.05
CA PRO A 117 12.77 11.55 -33.97
C PRO A 117 12.98 10.09 -33.56
N GLY A 118 11.94 9.45 -33.01
CA GLY A 118 11.95 8.03 -32.64
C GLY A 118 12.01 7.78 -31.12
N ALA A 119 11.94 6.51 -30.71
CA ALA A 119 11.96 6.12 -29.30
C ALA A 119 13.37 6.24 -28.70
N LYS A 120 13.52 6.97 -27.60
CA LYS A 120 14.77 6.98 -26.83
C LYS A 120 14.54 6.46 -25.43
N LYS A 121 15.48 5.62 -24.98
CA LYS A 121 15.50 5.10 -23.61
C LYS A 121 16.08 6.17 -22.70
N GLN A 122 15.34 6.50 -21.65
CA GLN A 122 15.84 7.32 -20.56
C GLN A 122 16.03 6.42 -19.34
N HIS A 123 17.18 6.58 -18.69
CA HIS A 123 17.51 5.91 -17.43
C HIS A 123 17.37 6.93 -16.30
N ASN A 124 16.64 6.56 -15.25
CA ASN A 124 16.54 7.31 -14.00
C ASN A 124 17.13 6.44 -12.88
#